data_AF-A0A455U6P5-F1
#
_entry.id   AF-A0A455U6P5-F1
#
_cell.length_a   1.000
_cell.length_b   1.000
_cell.length_c   1.000
_cell.angle_alpha   90.00
_cell.angle_beta   90.00
_cell.angle_gamma   90.00
#
_symmetry.space_group_name_H-M   'P 1'
#
loop_
_entity.id
_entity.type
_entity.pdbx_description
1 polymer ?
#
loop_
_entity_poly.entity_id
_entity_poly.type
_entity_poly.pdbx_seq_one_letter_code
_entity_poly.pdbx_strand_id
1 'polypeptide(L)' 'MVLDAVARGLGFTVVSRLVLETSPWQRQVKELNLPNAVNEVLYLLRRRDSVLPKRYEKLLDGFHAQRMQKKRP' A
#
# COMPACT_ATOMS: atom_id res chain seq x y z
N MET A 1 7.07 12.24 0.56
CA MET A 1 8.31 12.05 1.34
C MET A 1 9.20 10.97 0.74
N VAL A 2 8.75 9.72 0.53
CA VAL A 2 9.59 8.69 -0.14
C VAL A 2 9.82 8.98 -1.63
N LEU A 3 8.78 9.43 -2.36
CA LEU A 3 8.89 9.71 -3.79
C LEU A 3 9.32 11.15 -4.14
N ASP A 4 9.53 12.03 -3.16
CA ASP A 4 9.88 13.44 -3.44
C ASP A 4 11.27 13.55 -4.08
N ALA A 5 12.26 12.85 -3.52
CA ALA A 5 13.60 12.79 -4.12
C ALA A 5 13.57 12.20 -5.54
N VAL A 6 12.84 11.11 -5.73
CA VAL A 6 12.70 10.45 -7.05
C VAL A 6 11.99 11.37 -8.05
N ALA A 7 10.95 12.08 -7.64
CA ALA A 7 10.24 13.06 -8.48
C ALA A 7 11.14 14.23 -8.90
N ARG A 8 12.13 14.58 -8.07
CA ARG A 8 13.18 15.57 -8.40
C ARG A 8 14.33 15.00 -9.24
N GLY A 9 14.24 13.73 -9.67
CA GLY A 9 15.26 13.06 -10.48
C GLY A 9 16.41 12.43 -9.68
N LEU A 10 16.27 12.30 -8.37
CA LEU A 10 17.31 11.72 -7.51
C LEU A 10 17.09 10.21 -7.34
N GLY A 11 17.71 9.43 -8.22
CA GLY A 11 17.78 7.98 -8.12
C GLY A 11 16.46 7.24 -8.38
N PHE A 12 16.34 6.06 -7.78
CA PHE A 12 15.16 5.21 -7.89
C PHE A 12 14.85 4.54 -6.54
N THR A 13 13.62 4.06 -6.39
CA THR A 13 13.20 3.29 -5.22
C THR A 13 12.20 2.21 -5.64
N VAL A 14 12.11 1.14 -4.85
CA VAL A 14 11.04 0.14 -4.96
C VAL A 14 10.00 0.45 -3.91
N VAL A 15 8.74 0.54 -4.32
CA VAL A 15 7.59 0.77 -3.43
C VAL A 15 6.45 -0.17 -3.81
N SER A 16 5.55 -0.43 -2.87
CA SER A 16 4.32 -1.14 -3.20
C SER A 16 3.45 -0.27 -4.12
N ARG A 17 2.67 -0.93 -4.99
CA ARG A 17 1.75 -0.24 -5.92
C ARG A 17 0.81 0.75 -5.21
N LEU A 18 0.38 0.43 -4.00
CA LEU A 18 -0.49 1.28 -3.19
C LEU A 18 0.15 2.62 -2.82
N VAL A 19 1.45 2.62 -2.52
CA VAL A 19 2.19 3.86 -2.23
C VAL A 19 2.24 4.74 -3.46
N LEU A 20 2.44 4.15 -4.65
CA LEU A 20 2.42 4.90 -5.91
C LEU A 20 1.01 5.45 -6.22
N GLU A 21 -0.04 4.63 -6.11
CA GLU A 21 -1.43 5.01 -6.41
C GLU A 21 -1.98 6.13 -5.50
N THR A 22 -1.49 6.20 -4.26
CA THR A 22 -1.89 7.23 -3.29
C THR A 22 -0.94 8.43 -3.25
N SER A 23 0.14 8.40 -4.03
CA SER A 23 1.17 9.44 -4.00
C SER A 23 0.74 10.69 -4.78
N PRO A 24 0.96 11.90 -4.25
CA PRO A 24 0.75 13.13 -5.02
C PRO A 24 1.74 13.25 -6.20
N TRP A 25 2.85 12.51 -6.16
CA TRP A 25 3.91 12.54 -7.18
C TRP A 25 3.68 11.52 -8.30
N GLN A 26 2.57 10.78 -8.32
CA GLN A 26 2.31 9.69 -9.27
C GLN A 26 2.54 10.09 -10.74
N ARG A 27 2.15 11.32 -11.12
CA ARG A 27 2.30 11.82 -12.50
C ARG A 27 3.71 12.30 -12.85
N GLN A 28 4.60 12.44 -11.87
CA GLN A 28 5.95 12.97 -12.04
C GLN A 28 7.03 11.88 -11.94
N VAL A 29 6.65 10.67 -11.58
CA VAL A 29 7.56 9.52 -11.51
C VAL A 29 7.21 8.51 -12.59
N LYS A 30 8.21 7.80 -13.11
CA LYS A 30 8.03 6.72 -14.07
C LYS A 30 7.99 5.38 -13.34
N GLU A 31 6.90 4.63 -13.48
CA GLU A 31 6.84 3.24 -13.01
C GLU A 31 7.72 2.37 -13.92
N LEU A 32 8.60 1.59 -13.30
CA LEU A 32 9.39 0.56 -13.97
C LEU A 32 8.92 -0.79 -13.45
N ASN A 33 8.52 -1.68 -14.37
CA ASN A 33 8.15 -3.03 -14.00
C ASN A 33 9.41 -3.81 -13.59
N LEU A 34 9.35 -4.46 -12.43
CA LEU A 34 10.39 -5.40 -12.03
C LEU A 34 10.36 -6.63 -12.94
N PRO A 35 11.52 -7.20 -13.32
CA PRO A 35 11.57 -8.45 -14.07
C PRO A 35 10.81 -9.59 -13.38
N ASN A 36 10.85 -9.59 -12.05
CA ASN A 36 10.12 -10.52 -11.20
C ASN A 36 9.20 -9.74 -10.27
N ALA A 37 7.89 -9.89 -10.43
CA ALA A 37 6.93 -9.27 -9.53
C ALA A 37 7.01 -9.90 -8.12
N VAL A 38 7.19 -9.07 -7.10
CA VAL A 38 7.20 -9.49 -5.70
C VAL A 38 5.88 -9.10 -5.05
N ASN A 39 5.16 -10.09 -4.53
CA ASN A 39 3.92 -9.88 -3.77
C ASN A 39 4.22 -10.09 -2.28
N GLU A 40 4.25 -9.01 -1.53
CA GLU A 40 4.46 -9.05 -0.09
C GLU A 40 3.15 -9.24 0.68
N VAL A 41 3.21 -10.01 1.77
CA VAL A 41 2.07 -10.23 2.66
C VAL A 41 1.99 -9.09 3.67
N LEU A 42 0.84 -8.41 3.73
CA LEU A 42 0.55 -7.44 4.77
C LEU A 42 -0.14 -8.15 5.95
N TYR A 43 0.46 -8.04 7.14
CA TYR A 43 -0.07 -8.63 8.35
C TYR A 43 -0.84 -7.59 9.17
N LEU A 44 -2.02 -7.97 9.66
CA LEU A 44 -2.77 -7.20 10.65
C LEU A 44 -2.23 -7.54 12.05
N LEU A 45 -1.52 -6.60 12.65
CA LEU A 45 -0.97 -6.76 14.00
C LEU A 45 -1.98 -6.29 15.06
N ARG A 46 -2.21 -7.13 16.07
CA ARG A 46 -3.03 -6.81 17.24
C ARG A 46 -2.28 -7.15 18.53
N ARG A 47 -2.45 -6.33 19.56
CA ARG A 47 -1.99 -6.68 20.91
C ARG A 47 -2.80 -7.87 21.40
N ARG A 48 -2.15 -8.87 22.00
CA ARG A 48 -2.83 -10.05 22.54
C ARG A 48 -3.68 -9.70 23.76
N ASP A 49 -3.19 -8.78 24.58
CA ASP A 49 -3.80 -8.44 25.87
C ASP A 49 -4.79 -7.26 25.77
N SER A 50 -5.22 -6.91 24.56
CA SER A 50 -6.17 -5.81 24.33
C SER A 50 -7.25 -6.25 23.37
N VAL A 51 -8.50 -6.06 23.79
CA VAL A 51 -9.65 -6.22 22.90
C VAL A 51 -9.69 -5.04 21.93
N LEU A 52 -9.89 -5.32 20.63
CA LEU A 52 -10.08 -4.28 19.64
C LEU A 52 -11.51 -3.72 19.77
N PRO A 53 -11.70 -2.40 19.92
CA PRO A 53 -13.05 -1.85 19.95
C PRO A 53 -13.82 -2.17 18.65
N LYS A 54 -15.07 -2.63 18.78
CA LYS A 54 -15.94 -3.06 17.65
C LYS A 54 -16.01 -2.08 16.48
N ARG A 55 -15.88 -0.78 16.74
CA ARG A 55 -15.85 0.25 15.68
C ARG A 55 -14.65 0.09 14.74
N TYR A 56 -13.49 -0.29 15.27
CA TYR A 56 -12.29 -0.51 14.48
C TYR A 56 -12.33 -1.85 13.76
N GLU A 57 -12.94 -2.88 14.36
CA GLU A 57 -13.21 -4.15 13.67
C GLU A 57 -14.02 -3.91 12.39
N LYS A 58 -15.15 -3.18 12.49
CA LYS A 58 -15.97 -2.85 11.31
C LYS A 58 -15.20 -2.09 10.23
N LEU A 59 -14.34 -1.14 10.62
CA LEU A 59 -13.52 -0.38 9.67
C LEU A 59 -12.49 -1.29 8.98
N LEU A 60 -11.86 -2.19 9.72
CA LEU A 60 -10.90 -3.16 9.18
C LEU A 60 -11.57 -4.17 8.26
N ASP A 61 -12.74 -4.68 8.63
CA ASP A 61 -13.53 -5.60 7.80
C ASP A 61 -13.94 -4.93 6.49
N GLY A 62 -14.41 -3.68 6.55
CA GLY A 62 -14.73 -2.89 5.36
C GLY A 62 -13.51 -2.66 4.46
N PHE A 63 -12.36 -2.30 5.06
CA PHE A 63 -11.11 -2.15 4.34
C PHE A 63 -10.67 -3.46 3.66
N HIS A 64 -10.75 -4.59 4.37
CA HIS A 64 -10.44 -5.91 3.82
C HIS A 64 -11.37 -6.28 2.66
N ALA A 65 -12.68 -6.09 2.82
CA ALA A 65 -13.66 -6.40 1.78
C ALA A 65 -13.41 -5.60 0.50
N GLN A 66 -13.14 -4.30 0.61
CA GLN A 66 -12.83 -3.44 -0.54
C GLN A 66 -11.59 -3.94 -1.31
N ARG A 67 -10.56 -4.40 -0.61
CA ARG A 67 -9.33 -4.92 -1.23
C ARG A 67 -9.50 -6.28 -1.87
N MET A 68 -10.39 -7.12 -1.35
CA MET A 68 -10.71 -8.41 -1.96
C MET A 68 -11.59 -8.26 -3.21
N GLN A 69 -12.46 -7.23 -3.27
CA GLN A 69 -13.27 -6.93 -4.46
C GLN A 69 -12.42 -6.41 -5.62
N LYS A 70 -11.44 -5.52 -5.36
CA LYS A 70 -10.48 -5.03 -6.39
C LYS A 70 -9.63 -6.13 -7.04
N LYS A 71 -9.61 -7.35 -6.49
CA LYS A 71 -8.88 -8.51 -7.01
C LYS A 71 -9.69 -9.38 -8.00
N ARG A 72 -10.99 -9.11 -8.19
CA ARG A 72 -11.79 -9.82 -9.20
C ARG A 72 -11.74 -9.04 -10.52
N PRO A 73 -11.51 -9.73 -11.67
CA PRO A 73 -11.31 -9.11 -12.97
C PRO A 73 -12.54 -8.32 -13.44
#